data_AF-A0A0P1KP42-F1
#
_entry.id   AF-A0A0P1KP42-F1
#
_cell.length_a   1.000
_cell.length_b   1.000
_cell.length_c   1.000
_cell.angle_alpha   90.00
_cell.angle_beta   90.00
_cell.angle_gamma   90.00
#
_symmetry.space_group_name_H-M   'P 1'
#
loop_
_entity.id
_entity.type
_entity.pdbx_description
1 polymer ?
#
loop_
_entity_poly.entity_id
_entity_poly.type
_entity_poly.pdbx_seq_one_letter_code
_entity_poly.pdbx_strand_id
1 'polypeptide(L)'
;MGRIHRFFANPGSRPSVSQRAPLICVAEEPNKPKALYDGLQVVDSQSDESSVGELGEVEVKKEGCIVTSHGFTGLQKGWSDRLLDRVVLFAGSQIVFFLMWVIMVIWIIIGIVYKAPENWQVVMQDGQSLQSYIWDTLLMRQQLISAHDHVNVCAILRSRLRTFKRLCKSYNPTPNKKEEAGEPVESRTYNVEVVPTENMGGLPIEGWYDRLSSFAGKVIGSLPFMIIFWIGIFVWIGCGALPLDAGNQPPYTGKLSGSNPKMKKFSDRWQLYINTATAVVLLVCTMFLQNIRARHDKFITKGLAAVFDIDQEIEQYLRAEAGDFTTPNDVVTVHSKKRSMGEKCIDWYADIIGTGIGIFIAAAAIGAWLGVGNVMNWNSNWWLIIGTYTGLIGFLDGFVLRQVYFRIVSHEQENYDTVAQEDLELFQNLGIHCPDELIVNHESSVKKTIPFKISLFINKICSSQWSVLVSIIIIIALIAIASGLHWSTTGQLIANTPTMIIEAFFLIVLIQAHTWADQRRRIDVSSLFARRCILRSHVKGKYQ
;
A
#
# COMPACT_ATOMS: atom_id res chain seq x y z
N MET A 1 5.67 32.30 4.03
CA MET A 1 5.45 31.67 2.71
C MET A 1 5.90 30.20 2.70
N GLY A 2 5.40 29.37 3.63
CA GLY A 2 6.25 28.38 4.31
C GLY A 2 6.13 26.87 4.03
N ARG A 3 5.18 26.39 3.21
CA ARG A 3 4.99 24.92 3.02
C ARG A 3 4.49 24.53 1.64
N ILE A 4 3.43 25.21 1.18
CA ILE A 4 2.87 25.04 -0.16
C ILE A 4 3.93 25.34 -1.23
N HIS A 5 4.68 26.44 -1.09
CA HIS A 5 5.79 26.76 -1.97
C HIS A 5 6.89 25.68 -1.95
N ARG A 6 7.23 25.10 -0.78
CA ARG A 6 8.23 24.02 -0.71
C ARG A 6 7.75 22.73 -1.36
N PHE A 7 6.47 22.39 -1.23
CA PHE A 7 5.83 21.27 -1.92
C PHE A 7 5.86 21.45 -3.44
N PHE A 8 5.47 22.63 -3.94
CA PHE A 8 5.52 22.96 -5.37
C PHE A 8 6.93 23.28 -5.90
N ALA A 9 7.91 23.52 -5.04
CA ALA A 9 9.29 23.79 -5.44
C ALA A 9 10.09 22.52 -5.79
N ASN A 10 9.66 21.34 -5.32
CA ASN A 10 10.30 20.05 -5.63
C ASN A 10 9.29 18.88 -5.81
N PRO A 11 8.27 19.06 -6.69
CA PRO A 11 7.19 18.10 -6.89
C PRO A 11 7.69 16.75 -7.42
N GLY A 12 7.23 15.65 -6.83
CA GLY A 12 7.61 14.29 -7.25
C GLY A 12 9.06 13.90 -6.93
N SER A 13 9.83 14.76 -6.25
CA SER A 13 11.12 14.38 -5.70
C SER A 13 10.91 13.61 -4.40
N ARG A 14 11.42 12.37 -4.32
CA ARG A 14 11.59 11.68 -3.04
C ARG A 14 12.99 12.00 -2.55
N PRO A 15 13.16 12.79 -1.47
CA PRO A 15 14.49 13.11 -0.98
C PRO A 15 15.21 11.86 -0.50
N SER A 16 16.54 11.93 -0.45
CA SER A 16 17.33 10.89 0.21
C SER A 16 17.00 10.89 1.71
N VAL A 17 16.93 9.70 2.30
CA VAL A 17 16.59 9.52 3.71
C VAL A 17 17.87 9.25 4.47
N SER A 18 18.20 10.12 5.43
CA SER A 18 19.34 9.93 6.33
C SER A 18 18.81 9.64 7.73
N GLN A 19 19.22 8.51 8.30
CA GLN A 19 18.77 8.08 9.62
C GLN A 19 19.93 7.60 10.48
N ARG A 20 19.78 7.75 11.78
CA ARG A 20 20.69 7.26 12.81
C ARG A 20 19.89 6.50 13.85
N ALA A 21 20.37 5.32 14.24
CA ALA A 21 19.76 4.60 15.34
C ALA A 21 20.01 5.32 16.68
N PRO A 22 19.00 5.47 17.55
CA PRO A 22 19.16 6.16 18.82
C PRO A 22 20.18 5.44 19.70
N LEU A 23 20.99 6.22 20.42
CA LEU A 23 21.96 5.71 21.38
C LEU A 23 21.22 5.18 22.61
N ILE A 24 21.61 4.00 23.09
CA ILE A 24 21.01 3.42 24.28
C ILE A 24 21.85 3.80 25.50
N CYS A 25 21.52 4.93 26.14
CA CYS A 25 22.16 5.34 27.39
C CYS A 25 21.41 4.77 28.60
N VAL A 26 22.16 4.12 29.51
CA VAL A 26 21.74 3.87 30.90
C VAL A 26 22.09 5.12 31.70
N ALA A 27 21.14 6.03 31.88
CA ALA A 27 21.18 7.03 32.93
C ALA A 27 19.74 7.41 33.29
N GLU A 28 19.21 6.83 34.36
CA GLU A 28 18.07 7.42 35.07
C GLU A 28 18.52 8.79 35.59
N GLU A 29 18.01 9.88 35.00
CA GLU A 29 18.06 11.18 35.67
C GLU A 29 17.03 11.18 36.82
N PRO A 30 17.44 11.39 38.09
CA PRO A 30 16.57 11.15 39.24
C PRO A 30 15.51 12.24 39.48
N ASN A 31 15.21 13.15 38.55
CA ASN A 31 14.32 14.30 38.82
C ASN A 31 13.53 14.83 37.60
N LYS A 32 12.71 13.99 36.96
CA LYS A 32 11.55 14.48 36.19
C LYS A 32 10.25 14.00 36.84
N PRO A 33 9.27 14.89 37.11
CA PRO A 33 8.02 14.49 37.74
C PRO A 33 7.29 13.50 36.84
N LYS A 34 6.87 12.36 37.42
CA LYS A 34 6.07 11.32 36.75
C LYS A 34 4.82 11.94 36.14
N ALA A 35 4.81 12.09 34.82
CA ALA A 35 3.58 12.35 34.08
C ALA A 35 2.72 11.08 34.13
N LEU A 36 1.47 11.28 34.52
CA LEU A 36 0.45 10.26 34.75
C LEU A 36 -0.05 9.64 33.43
N TYR A 37 0.79 8.87 32.72
CA TYR A 37 0.36 7.93 31.67
C TYR A 37 1.35 6.78 31.60
N ASP A 38 0.95 5.64 32.16
CA ASP A 38 1.72 4.40 32.22
C ASP A 38 1.82 3.79 30.81
N GLY A 39 3.04 3.52 30.32
CA GLY A 39 3.30 2.87 29.02
C GLY A 39 4.00 3.70 27.92
N LEU A 40 4.50 4.91 28.19
CA LEU A 40 5.25 5.71 27.20
C LEU A 40 6.75 5.36 27.19
N GLN A 41 7.29 4.91 26.04
CA GLN A 41 8.71 5.12 25.72
C GLN A 41 8.81 6.45 24.96
N VAL A 42 9.32 7.48 25.62
CA VAL A 42 9.64 8.76 24.97
C VAL A 42 10.99 8.61 24.28
N VAL A 43 11.00 8.70 22.95
CA VAL A 43 12.21 8.71 22.12
C VAL A 43 12.49 10.15 21.75
N ASP A 44 13.48 10.76 22.40
CA ASP A 44 13.89 12.14 22.14
C ASP A 44 15.28 12.10 21.48
N SER A 45 15.39 12.57 20.23
CA SER A 45 16.68 12.62 19.53
C SER A 45 17.19 14.04 19.50
N GLN A 46 17.86 14.48 20.56
CA GLN A 46 18.60 15.73 20.52
C GLN A 46 19.94 15.53 19.82
N SER A 47 20.16 16.26 18.72
CA SER A 47 21.49 16.43 18.12
C SER A 47 21.79 17.91 17.98
N ASP A 48 22.77 18.38 18.75
CA ASP A 48 23.55 19.56 18.40
C ASP A 48 24.63 19.18 17.37
N GLU A 49 24.99 20.17 16.56
CA GLU A 49 26.04 20.23 15.55
C GLU A 49 25.68 19.91 14.08
N SER A 50 25.89 20.98 13.30
CA SER A 50 25.55 21.22 11.91
C SER A 50 26.41 20.44 10.92
N SER A 51 25.78 19.76 9.96
CA SER A 51 26.19 19.61 8.53
C SER A 51 25.68 18.35 7.82
N VAL A 52 24.78 17.57 8.44
CA VAL A 52 24.04 16.48 7.77
C VAL A 52 22.56 16.85 7.83
N GLY A 53 21.82 16.74 6.71
CA GLY A 53 20.42 17.18 6.62
C GLY A 53 19.56 16.68 7.79
N GLU A 54 18.59 17.50 8.22
CA GLU A 54 17.70 17.26 9.38
C GLU A 54 17.36 15.77 9.52
N LEU A 55 17.90 15.12 10.56
CA LEU A 55 17.59 13.73 10.90
C LEU A 55 16.14 13.67 11.37
N GLY A 56 15.31 12.89 10.69
CA GLY A 56 13.90 12.73 11.09
C GLY A 56 13.75 11.66 12.17
N GLU A 57 13.03 11.94 13.25
CA GLU A 57 12.67 10.93 14.25
C GLU A 57 11.75 9.83 13.68
N VAL A 58 12.01 8.59 14.09
CA VAL A 58 11.24 7.39 13.73
C VAL A 58 10.99 6.57 15.00
N GLU A 59 9.72 6.34 15.32
CA GLU A 59 9.30 5.56 16.48
C GLU A 59 8.47 4.36 16.00
N VAL A 60 8.79 3.16 16.46
CA VAL A 60 7.99 1.95 16.16
C VAL A 60 7.25 1.51 17.42
N LYS A 61 5.93 1.70 17.43
CA LYS A 61 5.07 1.39 18.58
C LYS A 61 4.67 -0.08 18.60
N LYS A 62 4.62 -0.67 19.80
CA LYS A 62 4.20 -2.07 20.04
C LYS A 62 2.76 -2.37 19.58
N GLU A 63 1.92 -1.34 19.47
CA GLU A 63 0.55 -1.45 18.95
C GLU A 63 0.49 -1.70 17.42
N GLY A 64 1.63 -1.63 16.72
CA GLY A 64 1.73 -1.89 15.29
C GLY A 64 1.64 -0.62 14.44
N CYS A 65 2.26 0.48 14.88
CA CYS A 65 2.31 1.75 14.15
C CYS A 65 3.73 2.32 14.10
N ILE A 66 4.18 2.78 12.93
CA ILE A 66 5.43 3.52 12.75
C ILE A 66 5.10 5.01 12.69
N VAL A 67 5.72 5.81 13.55
CA VAL A 67 5.53 7.26 13.60
C VAL A 67 6.82 7.92 13.15
N THR A 68 6.72 8.62 12.02
CA THR A 68 7.80 9.41 11.43
C THR A 68 7.51 10.90 11.57
N SER A 69 8.53 11.69 11.95
CA SER A 69 8.43 13.15 12.08
C SER A 69 8.29 13.86 10.72
N HIS A 70 8.92 13.32 9.68
CA HIS A 70 8.83 13.76 8.29
C HIS A 70 7.91 12.82 7.50
N GLY A 71 7.17 13.37 6.54
CA GLY A 71 6.35 12.61 5.60
C GLY A 71 7.14 12.18 4.36
N PHE A 72 6.49 11.42 3.47
CA PHE A 72 7.07 10.96 2.20
C PHE A 72 7.50 12.09 1.24
N THR A 73 7.04 13.33 1.47
CA THR A 73 7.43 14.55 0.76
C THR A 73 8.74 15.15 1.30
N GLY A 74 9.31 14.60 2.38
CA GLY A 74 10.45 15.16 3.11
C GLY A 74 10.11 16.34 4.02
N LEU A 75 8.86 16.78 4.03
CA LEU A 75 8.39 17.85 4.91
C LEU A 75 8.00 17.26 6.26
N GLN A 76 8.24 18.00 7.35
CA GLN A 76 7.71 17.66 8.67
C GLN A 76 6.19 17.44 8.60
N LYS A 77 5.61 16.50 9.35
CA LYS A 77 4.16 16.21 9.32
C LYS A 77 3.35 17.29 10.05
N GLY A 78 2.35 17.85 9.38
CA GLY A 78 1.43 18.82 9.97
C GLY A 78 0.23 18.19 10.69
N TRP A 79 -0.65 19.02 11.25
CA TRP A 79 -1.92 18.55 11.82
C TRP A 79 -2.83 17.92 10.76
N SER A 80 -2.88 18.51 9.55
CA SER A 80 -3.64 17.96 8.42
C SER A 80 -3.15 16.56 8.03
N ASP A 81 -1.83 16.35 8.00
CA ASP A 81 -1.26 15.04 7.66
C ASP A 81 -1.61 14.00 8.73
N ARG A 82 -1.52 14.37 10.01
CA ARG A 82 -1.90 13.49 11.12
C ARG A 82 -3.40 13.16 11.11
N LEU A 83 -4.26 14.11 10.76
CA LEU A 83 -5.70 13.87 10.64
C LEU A 83 -5.98 12.87 9.51
N LEU A 84 -5.37 13.08 8.35
CA LEU A 84 -5.51 12.17 7.23
C LEU A 84 -4.94 10.78 7.55
N ASP A 85 -3.86 10.67 8.33
CA ASP A 85 -3.29 9.38 8.74
C ASP A 85 -4.32 8.60 9.57
N ARG A 86 -5.04 9.29 10.46
CA ARG A 86 -6.14 8.70 11.23
C ARG A 86 -7.31 8.28 10.34
N VAL A 87 -7.64 9.06 9.30
CA VAL A 87 -8.69 8.71 8.35
C VAL A 87 -8.31 7.44 7.57
N VAL A 88 -7.06 7.31 7.13
CA VAL A 88 -6.55 6.10 6.47
C VAL A 88 -6.67 4.88 7.39
N LEU A 89 -6.24 5.01 8.66
CA LEU A 89 -6.35 3.92 9.64
C LEU A 89 -7.82 3.54 9.90
N PHE A 90 -8.71 4.54 9.97
CA PHE A 90 -10.14 4.31 10.15
C PHE A 90 -10.76 3.61 8.92
N ALA A 91 -10.42 4.02 7.70
CA ALA A 91 -10.93 3.44 6.46
C ALA A 91 -10.59 1.95 6.30
N GLY A 92 -9.40 1.52 6.77
CA GLY A 92 -8.99 0.11 6.77
C GLY A 92 -9.56 -0.72 7.93
N SER A 93 -10.31 -0.11 8.85
CA SER A 93 -10.77 -0.75 10.09
C SER A 93 -11.89 -1.77 9.87
N GLN A 94 -12.05 -2.68 10.84
CA GLN A 94 -13.14 -3.65 10.86
C GLN A 94 -14.53 -3.01 10.94
N ILE A 95 -14.64 -1.84 11.59
CA ILE A 95 -15.89 -1.10 11.72
C ILE A 95 -16.36 -0.64 10.34
N VAL A 96 -15.47 0.01 9.58
CA VAL A 96 -15.77 0.46 8.21
C VAL A 96 -16.09 -0.73 7.31
N PHE A 97 -15.31 -1.81 7.40
CA PHE A 97 -15.60 -3.03 6.64
C PHE A 97 -17.03 -3.55 6.88
N PHE A 98 -17.45 -3.66 8.14
CA PHE A 98 -18.80 -4.14 8.47
C PHE A 98 -19.89 -3.15 8.01
N LEU A 99 -19.65 -1.85 8.19
CA LEU A 99 -20.56 -0.80 7.74
C LEU A 99 -20.78 -0.85 6.23
N MET A 100 -19.74 -1.09 5.43
CA MET A 100 -19.87 -1.23 3.97
C MET A 100 -20.74 -2.43 3.58
N TRP A 101 -20.62 -3.57 4.28
CA TRP A 101 -21.52 -4.70 4.08
C TRP A 101 -22.97 -4.38 4.44
N VAL A 102 -23.21 -3.66 5.54
CA VAL A 102 -24.55 -3.23 5.94
C VAL A 102 -25.17 -2.34 4.86
N ILE A 103 -24.42 -1.35 4.36
CA ILE A 103 -24.88 -0.46 3.27
C ILE A 103 -25.22 -1.28 2.02
N MET A 104 -24.36 -2.21 1.62
CA MET A 104 -24.58 -3.03 0.44
C MET A 104 -25.79 -3.96 0.60
N VAL A 105 -25.99 -4.58 1.77
CA VAL A 105 -27.13 -5.45 2.05
C VAL A 105 -28.43 -4.66 2.06
N ILE A 106 -28.46 -3.49 2.71
CA ILE A 106 -29.61 -2.58 2.68
C ILE A 106 -29.93 -2.22 1.23
N TRP A 107 -28.90 -1.89 0.43
CA TRP A 107 -29.09 -1.58 -0.97
C TRP A 107 -29.69 -2.76 -1.76
N ILE A 108 -29.19 -3.98 -1.56
CA ILE A 108 -29.75 -5.18 -2.22
C ILE A 108 -31.22 -5.37 -1.85
N ILE A 109 -31.57 -5.29 -0.56
CA ILE A 109 -32.94 -5.53 -0.07
C ILE A 109 -33.90 -4.49 -0.67
N ILE A 110 -33.56 -3.21 -0.62
CA ILE A 110 -34.39 -2.14 -1.18
C ILE A 110 -34.52 -2.32 -2.70
N GLY A 111 -33.44 -2.65 -3.40
CA GLY A 111 -33.47 -2.93 -4.84
C GLY A 111 -34.43 -4.05 -5.22
N ILE A 112 -34.46 -5.14 -4.44
CA ILE A 112 -35.39 -6.27 -4.64
C ILE A 112 -36.84 -5.80 -4.42
N VAL A 113 -37.12 -5.06 -3.35
CA VAL A 113 -38.48 -4.58 -3.01
C VAL A 113 -39.03 -3.64 -4.08
N TYR A 114 -38.21 -2.71 -4.58
CA TYR A 114 -38.63 -1.72 -5.58
C TYR A 114 -38.44 -2.16 -7.04
N LYS A 115 -38.01 -3.40 -7.29
CA LYS A 115 -37.71 -3.95 -8.62
C LYS A 115 -36.64 -3.15 -9.40
N ALA A 116 -35.65 -2.61 -8.67
CA ALA A 116 -34.45 -1.95 -9.18
C ALA A 116 -34.71 -0.93 -10.32
N PRO A 117 -35.43 0.17 -10.06
CA PRO A 117 -35.65 1.22 -11.06
C PRO A 117 -34.32 1.85 -11.51
N GLU A 118 -34.30 2.56 -12.63
CA GLU A 118 -33.05 3.12 -13.19
C GLU A 118 -32.35 4.06 -12.21
N ASN A 119 -33.10 4.90 -11.48
CA ASN A 119 -32.54 5.76 -10.45
C ASN A 119 -31.87 4.98 -9.30
N TRP A 120 -32.34 3.76 -9.00
CA TRP A 120 -31.73 2.91 -7.98
C TRP A 120 -30.34 2.41 -8.39
N GLN A 121 -30.19 2.10 -9.68
CA GLN A 121 -28.92 1.69 -10.28
C GLN A 121 -27.93 2.86 -10.35
N VAL A 122 -28.41 4.05 -10.76
CA VAL A 122 -27.61 5.28 -10.80
C VAL A 122 -27.08 5.66 -9.41
N VAL A 123 -27.90 5.55 -8.37
CA VAL A 123 -27.46 5.84 -6.99
C VAL A 123 -26.30 4.93 -6.55
N MET A 124 -26.33 3.65 -6.93
CA MET A 124 -25.22 2.73 -6.62
C MET A 124 -23.95 3.11 -7.35
N GLN A 125 -24.08 3.39 -8.65
CA GLN A 125 -22.97 3.83 -9.48
C GLN A 125 -22.33 5.10 -8.91
N ASP A 126 -23.12 6.14 -8.66
CA ASP A 126 -22.60 7.44 -8.21
C ASP A 126 -22.00 7.34 -6.80
N GLY A 127 -22.68 6.62 -5.90
CA GLY A 127 -22.21 6.37 -4.55
C GLY A 127 -20.87 5.62 -4.55
N GLN A 128 -20.76 4.56 -5.36
CA GLN A 128 -19.51 3.84 -5.49
C GLN A 128 -18.43 4.67 -6.17
N SER A 129 -18.73 5.43 -7.22
CA SER A 129 -17.71 6.18 -7.94
C SER A 129 -17.10 7.29 -7.06
N LEU A 130 -17.94 7.93 -6.23
CA LEU A 130 -17.47 8.83 -5.17
C LEU A 130 -16.60 8.09 -4.13
N GLN A 131 -17.03 6.90 -3.71
CA GLN A 131 -16.28 6.07 -2.78
C GLN A 131 -14.93 5.65 -3.36
N SER A 132 -14.85 5.21 -4.62
CA SER A 132 -13.61 4.90 -5.34
C SER A 132 -12.64 6.07 -5.32
N TYR A 133 -13.10 7.28 -5.65
CA TYR A 133 -12.26 8.47 -5.64
C TYR A 133 -11.61 8.71 -4.25
N ILE A 134 -12.42 8.64 -3.19
CA ILE A 134 -11.93 8.79 -1.82
C ILE A 134 -10.96 7.66 -1.48
N TRP A 135 -11.30 6.42 -1.84
CA TRP A 135 -10.48 5.25 -1.54
C TRP A 135 -9.15 5.26 -2.26
N ASP A 136 -9.09 5.66 -3.53
CA ASP A 136 -7.86 5.76 -4.32
C ASP A 136 -6.93 6.83 -3.74
N THR A 137 -7.50 7.95 -3.30
CA THR A 137 -6.78 8.99 -2.55
C THR A 137 -6.15 8.41 -1.27
N LEU A 138 -6.95 7.72 -0.45
CA LEU A 138 -6.48 7.11 0.79
C LEU A 138 -5.46 5.98 0.53
N LEU A 139 -5.65 5.20 -0.53
CA LEU A 139 -4.78 4.09 -0.92
C LEU A 139 -3.42 4.61 -1.37
N MET A 140 -3.39 5.64 -2.24
CA MET A 140 -2.16 6.28 -2.69
C MET A 140 -1.37 6.79 -1.48
N ARG A 141 -2.07 7.45 -0.56
CA ARG A 141 -1.49 7.97 0.67
C ARG A 141 -0.91 6.87 1.56
N GLN A 142 -1.67 5.79 1.78
CA GLN A 142 -1.20 4.63 2.54
C GLN A 142 0.06 4.01 1.92
N GLN A 143 0.08 3.84 0.59
CA GLN A 143 1.24 3.31 -0.15
C GLN A 143 2.49 4.18 0.04
N LEU A 144 2.34 5.49 -0.11
CA LEU A 144 3.46 6.44 -0.01
C LEU A 144 4.01 6.52 1.41
N ILE A 145 3.15 6.52 2.42
CA ILE A 145 3.55 6.54 3.84
C ILE A 145 4.25 5.23 4.20
N SER A 146 3.63 4.08 3.91
CA SER A 146 4.20 2.76 4.19
C SER A 146 5.59 2.62 3.56
N ALA A 147 5.75 3.00 2.29
CA ALA A 147 7.05 2.99 1.61
C ALA A 147 8.11 3.83 2.32
N HIS A 148 7.74 5.05 2.74
CA HIS A 148 8.64 5.94 3.43
C HIS A 148 9.05 5.39 4.80
N ASP A 149 8.09 4.86 5.56
CA ASP A 149 8.33 4.27 6.87
C ASP A 149 9.25 3.04 6.78
N HIS A 150 9.05 2.17 5.78
CA HIS A 150 9.93 1.01 5.54
C HIS A 150 11.36 1.43 5.18
N VAL A 151 11.55 2.45 4.33
CA VAL A 151 12.89 2.97 4.01
C VAL A 151 13.59 3.51 5.25
N ASN A 152 12.87 4.25 6.12
CA ASN A 152 13.40 4.73 7.38
C ASN A 152 13.81 3.58 8.31
N VAL A 153 12.96 2.56 8.45
CA VAL A 153 13.25 1.36 9.25
C VAL A 153 14.51 0.66 8.74
N CYS A 154 14.63 0.41 7.43
CA CYS A 154 15.84 -0.20 6.86
C CYS A 154 17.09 0.64 7.15
N ALA A 155 17.01 1.97 7.08
CA ALA A 155 18.14 2.84 7.38
C ALA A 155 18.57 2.74 8.87
N ILE A 156 17.62 2.65 9.80
CA ILE A 156 17.90 2.45 11.24
C ILE A 156 18.52 1.06 11.50
N LEU A 157 17.96 0.01 10.91
CA LEU A 157 18.51 -1.35 11.04
C LEU A 157 19.96 -1.42 10.56
N ARG A 158 20.27 -0.78 9.42
CA ARG A 158 21.64 -0.69 8.89
C ARG A 158 22.56 0.14 9.79
N SER A 159 22.05 1.23 10.36
CA SER A 159 22.80 2.06 11.32
C SER A 159 23.23 1.25 12.55
N ARG A 160 22.31 0.46 13.12
CA ARG A 160 22.60 -0.46 14.23
C ARG A 160 23.59 -1.55 13.81
N LEU A 161 23.38 -2.13 12.64
CA LEU A 161 24.22 -3.21 12.13
C LEU A 161 25.68 -2.78 11.89
N ARG A 162 25.91 -1.55 11.41
CA ARG A 162 27.26 -0.97 11.33
C ARG A 162 27.90 -0.83 12.70
N THR A 163 27.11 -0.44 13.71
CA THR A 163 27.57 -0.36 15.10
C THR A 163 27.92 -1.75 15.64
N PHE A 164 27.11 -2.78 15.37
CA PHE A 164 27.45 -4.17 15.73
C PHE A 164 28.77 -4.60 15.08
N LYS A 165 28.95 -4.35 13.78
CA LYS A 165 30.21 -4.63 13.07
C LYS A 165 31.40 -3.89 13.71
N ARG A 166 31.22 -2.63 14.12
CA ARG A 166 32.26 -1.82 14.77
C ARG A 166 32.62 -2.37 16.14
N LEU A 167 31.65 -2.57 17.02
CA LEU A 167 31.86 -3.05 18.39
C LEU A 167 32.46 -4.47 18.41
N CYS A 168 31.99 -5.36 17.53
CA CYS A 168 32.56 -6.70 17.39
C CYS A 168 34.01 -6.70 16.88
N LYS A 169 34.43 -5.68 16.11
CA LYS A 169 35.83 -5.54 15.64
C LYS A 169 36.76 -4.94 16.70
N SER A 170 36.26 -4.00 17.49
CA SER A 170 37.03 -3.40 18.60
C SER A 170 37.27 -4.39 19.75
N TYR A 171 36.50 -5.48 19.76
CA TYR A 171 36.73 -6.62 20.65
C TYR A 171 37.93 -7.45 20.18
N ASN A 172 39.13 -7.10 20.67
CA ASN A 172 40.29 -8.00 20.69
C ASN A 172 40.26 -8.77 22.02
N PRO A 173 40.12 -10.11 22.05
CA PRO A 173 40.34 -10.84 23.28
C PRO A 173 41.80 -10.64 23.67
N THR A 174 42.04 -10.06 24.85
CA THR A 174 43.34 -10.10 25.50
C THR A 174 43.86 -11.54 25.46
N PRO A 175 45.09 -11.81 24.98
CA PRO A 175 45.65 -13.16 24.94
C PRO A 175 46.04 -13.58 26.35
N ASN A 176 45.06 -13.97 27.16
CA ASN A 176 45.29 -14.51 28.49
C ASN A 176 44.25 -15.59 28.80
N LYS A 177 44.37 -16.70 28.08
CA LYS A 177 44.48 -18.05 28.63
C LYS A 177 44.85 -18.96 27.46
N LYS A 178 45.87 -19.80 27.65
CA LYS A 178 46.22 -20.88 26.73
C LYS A 178 44.99 -21.79 26.64
N GLU A 179 44.23 -21.68 25.56
CA GLU A 179 43.35 -22.76 25.14
C GLU A 179 44.24 -23.84 24.55
N GLU A 180 44.27 -24.97 25.25
CA GLU A 180 44.87 -26.20 24.78
C GLU A 180 44.25 -26.59 23.44
N ALA A 181 45.11 -27.02 22.52
CA ALA A 181 44.71 -27.55 21.24
C ALA A 181 43.80 -28.77 21.43
N GLY A 182 42.55 -28.66 21.02
CA GLY A 182 41.62 -29.78 21.01
C GLY A 182 40.18 -29.37 20.80
N GLU A 183 39.78 -29.21 19.53
CA GLU A 183 38.59 -29.81 18.89
C GLU A 183 38.18 -28.98 17.66
N PRO A 184 37.83 -29.62 16.52
CA PRO A 184 37.31 -28.92 15.36
C PRO A 184 36.03 -28.19 15.77
N VAL A 185 35.83 -26.98 15.25
CA VAL A 185 34.63 -26.15 15.46
C VAL A 185 33.41 -26.93 14.98
N GLU A 186 32.86 -27.78 15.83
CA GLU A 186 31.52 -28.33 15.65
C GLU A 186 30.56 -27.15 15.73
N SER A 187 29.79 -27.02 14.66
CA SER A 187 28.66 -26.11 14.50
C SER A 187 27.84 -26.02 15.78
N ARG A 188 28.08 -24.97 16.59
CA ARG A 188 27.22 -24.60 17.71
C ARG A 188 25.81 -24.44 17.17
N THR A 189 25.00 -25.46 17.37
CA THR A 189 23.61 -25.47 16.93
C THR A 189 22.86 -24.64 17.95
N TYR A 190 22.62 -23.37 17.63
CA TYR A 190 21.82 -22.51 18.49
C TYR A 190 20.38 -23.04 18.46
N ASN A 191 19.84 -23.41 19.63
CA ASN A 191 18.40 -23.61 19.80
C ASN A 191 17.72 -22.26 19.58
N VAL A 192 17.40 -21.96 18.33
CA VAL A 192 16.45 -20.90 17.99
C VAL A 192 15.13 -21.37 18.57
N GLU A 193 14.50 -20.56 19.45
CA GLU A 193 13.07 -20.69 19.71
C GLU A 193 12.38 -20.72 18.34
N VAL A 194 11.95 -21.92 17.94
CA VAL A 194 11.54 -22.20 16.57
C VAL A 194 10.42 -21.22 16.24
N VAL A 195 10.73 -20.24 15.39
CA VAL A 195 9.69 -19.50 14.68
C VAL A 195 8.92 -20.58 13.92
N PRO A 196 7.62 -20.80 14.20
CA PRO A 196 6.89 -21.93 13.65
C PRO A 196 7.01 -21.94 12.13
N THR A 197 7.80 -22.89 11.61
CA THR A 197 8.11 -23.05 10.18
C THR A 197 6.86 -23.28 9.35
N GLU A 198 5.80 -23.83 9.94
CA GLU A 198 4.52 -24.08 9.29
C GLU A 198 3.73 -22.80 8.93
N ASN A 199 4.14 -21.62 9.42
CA ASN A 199 3.45 -20.35 9.21
C ASN A 199 4.33 -19.18 8.72
N MET A 200 5.54 -19.45 8.20
CA MET A 200 6.37 -18.38 7.62
C MET A 200 5.66 -17.71 6.44
N GLY A 201 5.14 -16.50 6.67
CA GLY A 201 4.39 -15.71 5.68
C GLY A 201 2.87 -15.81 5.76
N GLY A 202 2.30 -16.57 6.70
CA GLY A 202 0.86 -16.58 7.01
C GLY A 202 0.45 -15.37 7.85
N LEU A 203 -0.78 -14.86 7.67
CA LEU A 203 -1.37 -13.90 8.63
C LEU A 203 -1.94 -14.75 9.78
N PRO A 204 -1.66 -14.45 11.06
CA PRO A 204 -2.30 -15.16 12.16
C PRO A 204 -3.81 -14.98 12.04
N ILE A 205 -4.54 -16.09 11.95
CA ILE A 205 -6.00 -16.09 11.81
C ILE A 205 -6.58 -16.01 13.21
N GLU A 206 -6.95 -14.81 13.66
CA GLU A 206 -7.45 -14.58 15.02
C GLU A 206 -8.98 -14.74 15.10
N GLY A 207 -9.70 -14.59 13.97
CA GLY A 207 -11.17 -14.72 13.93
C GLY A 207 -11.81 -15.10 12.58
N TRP A 208 -13.15 -15.14 12.52
CA TRP A 208 -13.92 -15.43 11.29
C TRP A 208 -13.71 -14.35 10.21
N TYR A 209 -13.64 -13.10 10.65
CA TYR A 209 -13.39 -11.93 9.83
C TYR A 209 -12.05 -12.04 9.09
N ASP A 210 -11.02 -12.44 9.84
CA ASP A 210 -9.69 -12.68 9.31
C ASP A 210 -9.64 -13.81 8.28
N ARG A 211 -10.45 -14.85 8.47
CA ARG A 211 -10.60 -15.94 7.49
C ARG A 211 -11.25 -15.42 6.22
N LEU A 212 -12.32 -14.63 6.36
CA LEU A 212 -13.05 -14.06 5.23
C LEU A 212 -12.14 -13.14 4.39
N SER A 213 -11.43 -12.20 5.02
CA SER A 213 -10.53 -11.28 4.29
C SER A 213 -9.37 -12.02 3.64
N SER A 214 -8.76 -13.00 4.32
CA SER A 214 -7.70 -13.83 3.73
C SER A 214 -8.20 -14.69 2.56
N PHE A 215 -9.41 -15.24 2.68
CA PHE A 215 -10.04 -16.01 1.61
C PHE A 215 -10.38 -15.12 0.41
N ALA A 216 -10.98 -13.96 0.65
CA ALA A 216 -11.30 -12.99 -0.38
C ALA A 216 -10.05 -12.51 -1.12
N GLY A 217 -8.96 -12.19 -0.41
CA GLY A 217 -7.68 -11.84 -1.05
C GLY A 217 -7.14 -12.96 -1.95
N LYS A 218 -7.20 -14.21 -1.49
CA LYS A 218 -6.78 -15.39 -2.28
C LYS A 218 -7.65 -15.62 -3.51
N VAL A 219 -8.97 -15.44 -3.40
CA VAL A 219 -9.92 -15.68 -4.50
C VAL A 219 -9.89 -14.53 -5.50
N ILE A 220 -10.11 -13.30 -5.03
CA ILE A 220 -10.17 -12.10 -5.89
C ILE A 220 -8.81 -11.88 -6.54
N GLY A 221 -7.72 -11.97 -5.79
CA GLY A 221 -6.34 -11.82 -6.29
C GLY A 221 -5.81 -13.01 -7.10
N SER A 222 -6.68 -13.88 -7.63
CA SER A 222 -6.27 -15.08 -8.38
C SER A 222 -6.40 -14.89 -9.90
N LEU A 223 -5.55 -15.60 -10.66
CA LEU A 223 -5.66 -15.62 -12.12
C LEU A 223 -7.00 -16.16 -12.63
N PRO A 224 -7.57 -17.26 -12.06
CA PRO A 224 -8.91 -17.71 -12.45
C PRO A 224 -9.99 -16.63 -12.29
N PHE A 225 -9.94 -15.83 -11.22
CA PHE A 225 -10.91 -14.74 -11.03
C PHE A 225 -10.77 -13.65 -12.11
N MET A 226 -9.54 -13.27 -12.48
CA MET A 226 -9.30 -12.35 -13.59
C MET A 226 -9.83 -12.89 -14.93
N ILE A 227 -9.68 -14.19 -15.19
CA ILE A 227 -10.22 -14.84 -16.40
C ILE A 227 -11.75 -14.81 -16.38
N ILE A 228 -12.38 -15.17 -15.25
CA ILE A 228 -13.84 -15.15 -15.09
C ILE A 228 -14.38 -13.73 -15.29
N PHE A 229 -13.70 -12.71 -14.73
CA PHE A 229 -14.06 -11.30 -14.92
C PHE A 229 -14.12 -10.95 -16.41
N TRP A 230 -13.05 -11.21 -17.17
CA TRP A 230 -13.00 -10.88 -18.60
C TRP A 230 -13.98 -11.71 -19.44
N ILE A 231 -14.18 -13.00 -19.11
CA ILE A 231 -15.23 -13.81 -19.74
C ILE A 231 -16.59 -13.15 -19.53
N GLY A 232 -16.89 -12.69 -18.31
CA GLY A 232 -18.13 -11.96 -18.00
C GLY A 232 -18.29 -10.70 -18.85
N ILE A 233 -17.24 -9.89 -18.98
CA ILE A 233 -17.24 -8.70 -19.85
C ILE A 233 -17.49 -9.07 -21.32
N PHE A 234 -16.81 -10.08 -21.85
CA PHE A 234 -17.01 -10.48 -23.26
C PHE A 234 -18.40 -11.06 -23.52
N VAL A 235 -18.95 -11.83 -22.58
CA VAL A 235 -20.34 -12.33 -22.66
C VAL A 235 -21.30 -11.15 -22.65
N TRP A 236 -21.11 -10.16 -21.76
CA TRP A 236 -21.94 -8.96 -21.72
C TRP A 236 -21.88 -8.15 -23.03
N ILE A 237 -20.69 -7.99 -23.63
CA ILE A 237 -20.52 -7.37 -24.95
C ILE A 237 -21.35 -8.13 -26.01
N GLY A 238 -21.27 -9.46 -26.02
CA GLY A 238 -22.08 -10.31 -26.91
C GLY A 238 -23.58 -10.14 -26.70
N CYS A 239 -24.04 -10.05 -25.44
CA CYS A 239 -25.43 -9.80 -25.11
C CYS A 239 -25.93 -8.43 -25.60
N GLY A 240 -25.06 -7.44 -25.79
CA GLY A 240 -25.42 -6.12 -26.31
C GLY A 240 -25.91 -6.15 -27.77
N ALA A 241 -25.49 -7.16 -28.54
CA ALA A 241 -25.94 -7.36 -29.91
C ALA A 241 -27.38 -7.90 -30.00
N LEU A 242 -27.92 -8.43 -28.91
CA LEU A 242 -29.30 -8.90 -28.83
C LEU A 242 -30.25 -7.69 -28.78
N PRO A 243 -31.32 -7.67 -29.59
CA PRO A 243 -32.31 -6.60 -29.54
C PRO A 243 -33.11 -6.70 -28.24
N LEU A 244 -32.79 -5.85 -27.27
CA LEU A 244 -33.48 -5.72 -25.99
C LEU A 244 -34.45 -4.54 -26.02
N ASP A 245 -35.37 -4.50 -25.05
CA ASP A 245 -36.30 -3.38 -24.89
C ASP A 245 -35.51 -2.07 -24.77
N ALA A 246 -35.88 -1.09 -25.59
CA ALA A 246 -35.21 0.20 -25.64
C ALA A 246 -35.57 1.10 -24.45
N GLY A 247 -36.58 0.73 -23.64
CA GLY A 247 -37.06 1.56 -22.52
C GLY A 247 -37.87 2.79 -22.97
N ASN A 248 -38.16 2.87 -24.26
CA ASN A 248 -38.89 3.97 -24.86
C ASN A 248 -40.40 3.91 -24.54
N GLN A 249 -41.04 5.08 -24.43
CA GLN A 249 -42.49 5.17 -24.30
C GLN A 249 -43.18 5.21 -25.68
N PRO A 250 -44.39 4.63 -25.83
CA PRO A 250 -45.17 4.70 -27.06
C PRO A 250 -45.60 6.15 -27.38
N PRO A 251 -45.86 6.49 -28.66
CA PRO A 251 -45.92 5.60 -29.81
C PRO A 251 -44.55 5.25 -30.39
N TYR A 252 -44.35 3.96 -30.70
CA TYR A 252 -43.12 3.45 -31.29
C TYR A 252 -43.12 3.67 -32.81
N THR A 253 -42.00 4.12 -33.37
CA THR A 253 -41.84 4.28 -34.82
C THR A 253 -41.52 2.98 -35.55
N GLY A 254 -41.23 1.91 -34.82
CA GLY A 254 -40.94 0.59 -35.37
C GLY A 254 -40.46 -0.39 -34.29
N LYS A 255 -40.36 -1.68 -34.64
CA LYS A 255 -39.90 -2.71 -33.70
C LYS A 255 -38.39 -2.66 -33.46
N LEU A 256 -37.60 -2.40 -34.50
CA LEU A 256 -36.13 -2.44 -34.49
C LEU A 256 -35.46 -1.21 -35.15
N SER A 257 -36.23 -0.35 -35.80
CA SER A 257 -35.74 0.80 -36.57
C SER A 257 -36.71 1.99 -36.45
N GLY A 258 -36.24 3.19 -36.78
CA GLY A 258 -36.95 4.47 -36.64
C GLY A 258 -36.37 5.34 -35.51
N SER A 259 -36.92 6.54 -35.33
CA SER A 259 -36.45 7.50 -34.32
C SER A 259 -36.84 7.11 -32.88
N ASN A 260 -37.86 6.28 -32.68
CA ASN A 260 -38.31 5.75 -31.40
C ASN A 260 -38.62 4.23 -31.49
N PRO A 261 -37.61 3.36 -31.67
CA PRO A 261 -37.82 1.93 -31.81
C PRO A 261 -38.18 1.27 -30.48
N LYS A 262 -39.01 0.23 -30.52
CA LYS A 262 -39.35 -0.57 -29.32
C LYS A 262 -38.16 -1.37 -28.78
N MET A 263 -37.30 -1.89 -29.67
CA MET A 263 -36.11 -2.65 -29.32
C MET A 263 -34.87 -1.99 -29.91
N LYS A 264 -33.79 -1.92 -29.13
CA LYS A 264 -32.53 -1.29 -29.51
C LYS A 264 -31.35 -2.20 -29.14
N LYS A 265 -30.42 -2.39 -30.07
CA LYS A 265 -29.12 -3.02 -29.78
C LYS A 265 -28.23 -2.01 -29.05
N PHE A 266 -27.41 -2.47 -28.11
CA PHE A 266 -26.55 -1.61 -27.29
C PHE A 266 -27.32 -0.46 -26.64
N SER A 267 -28.45 -0.77 -25.99
CA SER A 267 -29.30 0.23 -25.33
C SER A 267 -28.62 0.83 -24.09
N ASP A 268 -29.08 2.01 -23.66
CA ASP A 268 -28.55 2.66 -22.45
C ASP A 268 -28.79 1.80 -21.20
N ARG A 269 -29.90 1.06 -21.17
CA ARG A 269 -30.20 0.10 -20.10
C ARG A 269 -29.22 -1.08 -20.06
N TRP A 270 -28.77 -1.56 -21.22
CA TRP A 270 -27.73 -2.59 -21.32
C TRP A 270 -26.37 -2.08 -20.78
N GLN A 271 -26.04 -0.81 -21.01
CA GLN A 271 -24.85 -0.17 -20.44
C GLN A 271 -24.99 0.05 -18.93
N LEU A 272 -26.16 0.49 -18.46
CA LEU A 272 -26.41 0.75 -17.03
C LEU A 272 -26.29 -0.53 -16.18
N TYR A 273 -26.71 -1.68 -16.71
CA TYR A 273 -26.56 -2.96 -16.01
C TYR A 273 -25.12 -3.33 -15.73
N ILE A 274 -24.24 -3.22 -16.74
CA ILE A 274 -22.82 -3.52 -16.48
C ILE A 274 -22.19 -2.45 -15.60
N ASN A 275 -22.59 -1.19 -15.76
CA ASN A 275 -22.04 -0.10 -14.98
C ASN A 275 -22.33 -0.35 -13.48
N THR A 276 -23.57 -0.69 -13.15
CA THR A 276 -23.98 -1.08 -11.79
C THR A 276 -23.24 -2.33 -11.30
N ALA A 277 -23.11 -3.36 -12.14
CA ALA A 277 -22.41 -4.59 -11.77
C ALA A 277 -20.92 -4.35 -11.48
N THR A 278 -20.26 -3.56 -12.33
CA THR A 278 -18.87 -3.15 -12.16
C THR A 278 -18.70 -2.26 -10.94
N ALA A 279 -19.65 -1.37 -10.65
CA ALA A 279 -19.67 -0.59 -9.42
C ALA A 279 -19.67 -1.50 -8.18
N VAL A 280 -20.53 -2.53 -8.14
CA VAL A 280 -20.51 -3.50 -7.02
C VAL A 280 -19.16 -4.22 -6.92
N VAL A 281 -18.53 -4.59 -8.04
CA VAL A 281 -17.19 -5.19 -8.04
C VAL A 281 -16.15 -4.22 -7.46
N LEU A 282 -16.17 -2.95 -7.87
CA LEU A 282 -15.28 -1.91 -7.36
C LEU A 282 -15.45 -1.72 -5.85
N LEU A 283 -16.70 -1.59 -5.38
CA LEU A 283 -17.04 -1.47 -3.97
C LEU A 283 -16.48 -2.62 -3.14
N VAL A 284 -16.69 -3.87 -3.60
CA VAL A 284 -16.22 -5.07 -2.91
C VAL A 284 -14.69 -5.15 -2.92
N CYS A 285 -14.06 -4.90 -4.09
CA CYS A 285 -12.61 -4.97 -4.22
C CYS A 285 -11.90 -3.91 -3.36
N THR A 286 -12.37 -2.67 -3.37
CA THR A 286 -11.80 -1.56 -2.58
C THR A 286 -11.92 -1.80 -1.08
N MET A 287 -13.07 -2.30 -0.62
CA MET A 287 -13.29 -2.68 0.78
C MET A 287 -12.32 -3.78 1.23
N PHE A 288 -12.19 -4.87 0.46
CA PHE A 288 -11.27 -5.96 0.81
C PHE A 288 -9.81 -5.52 0.74
N LEU A 289 -9.43 -4.77 -0.30
CA LEU A 289 -8.07 -4.30 -0.49
C LEU A 289 -7.56 -3.51 0.72
N GLN A 290 -8.35 -2.56 1.19
CA GLN A 290 -7.93 -1.65 2.27
C GLN A 290 -7.92 -2.35 3.60
N ASN A 291 -8.85 -3.27 3.80
CA ASN A 291 -8.83 -4.10 4.98
C ASN A 291 -7.61 -5.02 5.05
N ILE A 292 -7.34 -5.75 3.96
CA ILE A 292 -6.20 -6.67 3.85
C ILE A 292 -4.90 -5.91 4.13
N ARG A 293 -4.73 -4.73 3.52
CA ARG A 293 -3.56 -3.87 3.73
C ARG A 293 -3.39 -3.44 5.18
N ALA A 294 -4.43 -2.87 5.80
CA ALA A 294 -4.35 -2.41 7.18
C ALA A 294 -3.95 -3.54 8.15
N ARG A 295 -4.44 -4.77 7.88
CA ARG A 295 -4.07 -5.95 8.68
C ARG A 295 -2.62 -6.37 8.45
N HIS A 296 -2.15 -6.38 7.20
CA HIS A 296 -0.75 -6.70 6.90
C HIS A 296 0.21 -5.68 7.49
N ASP A 297 -0.07 -4.39 7.35
CA ASP A 297 0.76 -3.30 7.90
C ASP A 297 0.90 -3.44 9.43
N LYS A 298 -0.20 -3.73 10.13
CA LYS A 298 -0.19 -3.96 11.58
C LYS A 298 0.68 -5.16 11.97
N PHE A 299 0.56 -6.27 11.25
CA PHE A 299 1.34 -7.48 11.51
C PHE A 299 2.85 -7.25 11.29
N ILE A 300 3.20 -6.66 10.15
CA ILE A 300 4.59 -6.35 9.80
C ILE A 300 5.22 -5.41 10.84
N THR A 301 4.49 -4.38 11.24
CA THR A 301 5.00 -3.40 12.21
C THR A 301 5.25 -4.04 13.57
N LYS A 302 4.40 -4.96 14.02
CA LYS A 302 4.65 -5.74 15.24
C LYS A 302 5.92 -6.60 15.12
N GLY A 303 6.13 -7.24 13.97
CA GLY A 303 7.36 -8.00 13.71
C GLY A 303 8.61 -7.12 13.76
N LEU A 304 8.55 -5.93 13.15
CA LEU A 304 9.63 -4.95 13.20
C LEU A 304 9.90 -4.42 14.61
N ALA A 305 8.85 -4.19 15.42
CA ALA A 305 9.02 -3.81 16.83
C ALA A 305 9.81 -4.88 17.61
N ALA A 306 9.50 -6.16 17.40
CA ALA A 306 10.23 -7.26 18.04
C ALA A 306 11.69 -7.35 17.57
N VAL A 307 11.96 -7.05 16.29
CA VAL A 307 13.33 -6.92 15.77
C VAL A 307 14.06 -5.79 16.48
N PHE A 308 13.43 -4.63 16.65
CA PHE A 308 14.04 -3.48 17.34
C PHE A 308 14.33 -3.77 18.81
N ASP A 309 13.43 -4.45 19.52
CA ASP A 309 13.65 -4.87 20.91
C ASP A 309 14.91 -5.76 21.01
N ILE A 310 15.08 -6.73 20.11
CA ILE A 310 16.28 -7.59 20.08
C ILE A 310 17.54 -6.79 19.72
N ASP A 311 17.45 -5.91 18.72
CA ASP A 311 18.57 -5.06 18.30
C ASP A 311 19.04 -4.15 19.44
N GLN A 312 18.12 -3.65 20.27
CA GLN A 312 18.46 -2.86 21.45
C GLN A 312 19.21 -3.69 22.47
N GLU A 313 18.76 -4.90 22.76
CA GLU A 313 19.45 -5.80 23.68
C GLU A 313 20.86 -6.17 23.21
N ILE A 314 21.03 -6.45 21.91
CA ILE A 314 22.34 -6.76 21.33
C ILE A 314 23.27 -5.55 21.46
N GLU A 315 22.78 -4.35 21.12
CA GLU A 315 23.58 -3.11 21.23
C GLU A 315 24.01 -2.85 22.67
N GLN A 316 23.08 -2.93 23.63
CA GLN A 316 23.37 -2.74 25.05
C GLN A 316 24.48 -3.66 25.53
N TYR A 317 24.40 -4.95 25.16
CA TYR A 317 25.41 -5.92 25.56
C TYR A 317 26.77 -5.65 24.90
N LEU A 318 26.80 -5.43 23.58
CA LEU A 318 28.06 -5.15 22.87
C LEU A 318 28.73 -3.85 23.35
N ARG A 319 27.94 -2.83 23.68
CA ARG A 319 28.45 -1.57 24.24
C ARG A 319 29.00 -1.75 25.65
N ALA A 320 28.34 -2.55 26.47
CA ALA A 320 28.82 -2.88 27.81
C ALA A 320 30.17 -3.60 27.77
N GLU A 321 30.33 -4.57 26.86
CA GLU A 321 31.58 -5.31 26.68
C GLU A 321 32.70 -4.46 26.09
N ALA A 322 32.39 -3.61 25.11
CA ALA A 322 33.39 -2.73 24.48
C ALA A 322 33.73 -1.49 25.33
N GLY A 323 32.99 -1.23 26.42
CA GLY A 323 33.07 0.01 27.19
C GLY A 323 32.67 1.27 26.42
N ASP A 324 31.92 1.14 25.31
CA ASP A 324 31.54 2.23 24.40
C ASP A 324 30.07 2.64 24.61
N PHE A 325 29.83 3.49 25.61
CA PHE A 325 28.48 3.98 25.95
C PHE A 325 28.12 5.34 25.34
N THR A 326 29.11 6.07 24.83
CA THR A 326 28.95 7.47 24.40
C THR A 326 29.05 7.66 22.90
N THR A 327 29.68 6.73 22.16
CA THR A 327 29.87 6.92 20.72
C THR A 327 28.54 6.73 19.99
N PRO A 328 28.06 7.75 19.26
CA PRO A 328 26.80 7.64 18.52
C PRO A 328 26.87 6.56 17.44
N ASN A 329 25.68 6.06 17.06
CA ASN A 329 25.54 5.15 15.93
C ASN A 329 25.80 5.88 14.60
N ASP A 330 26.28 5.15 13.60
CA ASP A 330 26.63 5.72 12.30
C ASP A 330 25.37 6.19 11.55
N VAL A 331 25.48 7.31 10.83
CA VAL A 331 24.38 7.77 9.97
C VAL A 331 24.36 6.94 8.69
N VAL A 332 23.19 6.42 8.34
CA VAL A 332 22.95 5.70 7.07
C VAL A 332 22.06 6.56 6.19
N THR A 333 22.54 6.83 4.97
CA THR A 333 21.77 7.52 3.94
C THR A 333 21.31 6.53 2.88
N VAL A 334 20.00 6.42 2.70
CA VAL A 334 19.37 5.72 1.57
C VAL A 334 19.15 6.74 0.45
N HIS A 335 19.90 6.57 -0.64
CA HIS A 335 19.88 7.51 -1.74
C HIS A 335 18.61 7.37 -2.59
N SER A 336 18.05 8.51 -2.99
CA SER A 336 16.94 8.55 -3.94
C SER A 336 17.38 8.07 -5.33
N LYS A 337 16.61 7.18 -5.97
CA LYS A 337 16.84 6.79 -7.36
C LYS A 337 16.57 7.94 -8.34
N LYS A 338 17.39 8.03 -9.40
CA LYS A 338 17.15 8.95 -10.53
C LYS A 338 15.86 8.54 -11.25
N ARG A 339 15.04 9.53 -11.61
CA ARG A 339 13.71 9.35 -12.23
C ARG A 339 13.65 10.04 -13.59
N SER A 340 12.94 9.42 -14.52
CA SER A 340 12.62 10.01 -15.82
C SER A 340 11.69 11.23 -15.65
N MET A 341 11.59 12.09 -16.68
CA MET A 341 10.63 13.20 -16.64
C MET A 341 9.18 12.72 -16.53
N GLY A 342 8.82 11.64 -17.24
CA GLY A 342 7.48 11.06 -17.15
C GLY A 342 7.18 10.54 -15.75
N GLU A 343 8.13 9.85 -15.12
CA GLU A 343 8.00 9.37 -13.74
C GLU A 343 7.83 10.53 -12.74
N LYS A 344 8.56 11.63 -12.92
CA LYS A 344 8.39 12.83 -12.07
C LYS A 344 6.99 13.42 -12.18
N CYS A 345 6.42 13.48 -13.38
CA CYS A 345 5.04 13.96 -13.57
C CYS A 345 4.02 13.03 -12.89
N ILE A 346 4.20 11.72 -13.01
CA ILE A 346 3.35 10.72 -12.35
C ILE A 346 3.47 10.84 -10.82
N ASP A 347 4.69 10.97 -10.30
CA ASP A 347 4.94 11.14 -8.88
C ASP A 347 4.34 12.44 -8.33
N TRP A 348 4.38 13.53 -9.11
CA TRP A 348 3.73 14.77 -8.73
C TRP A 348 2.22 14.63 -8.62
N TYR A 349 1.59 13.99 -9.61
CA TYR A 349 0.15 13.70 -9.56
C TYR A 349 -0.19 12.80 -8.37
N ALA A 350 0.60 11.76 -8.14
CA ALA A 350 0.48 10.88 -6.97
C ALA A 350 0.66 11.62 -5.65
N ASP A 351 1.53 12.63 -5.59
CA ASP A 351 1.69 13.49 -4.40
C ASP A 351 0.48 14.38 -4.18
N ILE A 352 -0.14 14.92 -5.23
CA ILE A 352 -1.37 15.72 -5.11
C ILE A 352 -2.51 14.86 -4.57
N ILE A 353 -2.69 13.67 -5.13
CA ILE A 353 -3.72 12.71 -4.69
C ILE A 353 -3.42 12.20 -3.29
N GLY A 354 -2.19 11.80 -3.02
CA GLY A 354 -1.76 11.24 -1.74
C GLY A 354 -1.64 12.29 -0.62
N THR A 355 -1.77 13.57 -0.92
CA THR A 355 -1.88 14.65 0.09
C THR A 355 -3.33 15.05 0.29
N GLY A 356 -3.59 15.87 1.31
CA GLY A 356 -4.95 16.39 1.56
C GLY A 356 -5.54 17.22 0.42
N ILE A 357 -4.72 17.64 -0.55
CA ILE A 357 -5.13 18.45 -1.70
C ILE A 357 -6.17 17.68 -2.54
N GLY A 358 -5.97 16.38 -2.77
CA GLY A 358 -6.93 15.54 -3.50
C GLY A 358 -8.33 15.58 -2.86
N ILE A 359 -8.42 15.51 -1.53
CA ILE A 359 -9.69 15.59 -0.80
C ILE A 359 -10.35 16.97 -0.94
N PHE A 360 -9.56 18.05 -0.91
CA PHE A 360 -10.10 19.40 -1.16
C PHE A 360 -10.65 19.54 -2.59
N ILE A 361 -9.96 18.99 -3.59
CA ILE A 361 -10.44 18.96 -4.98
C ILE A 361 -11.75 18.17 -5.06
N ALA A 362 -11.82 17.00 -4.42
CA ALA A 362 -13.03 16.19 -4.34
C ALA A 362 -14.20 16.97 -3.71
N ALA A 363 -13.97 17.58 -2.55
CA ALA A 363 -14.98 18.35 -1.83
C ALA A 363 -15.47 19.54 -2.66
N ALA A 364 -14.58 20.22 -3.39
CA ALA A 364 -14.94 21.30 -4.30
C ALA A 364 -15.76 20.78 -5.50
N ALA A 365 -15.38 19.66 -6.11
CA ALA A 365 -16.11 19.05 -7.22
C ALA A 365 -17.52 18.59 -6.78
N ILE A 366 -17.64 17.93 -5.63
CA ILE A 366 -18.92 17.52 -5.05
C ILE A 366 -19.76 18.75 -4.69
N GLY A 367 -19.15 19.78 -4.09
CA GLY A 367 -19.85 21.03 -3.75
C GLY A 367 -20.39 21.75 -4.98
N ALA A 368 -19.60 21.83 -6.05
CA ALA A 368 -20.02 22.38 -7.34
C ALA A 368 -21.15 21.53 -7.96
N TRP A 369 -21.02 20.20 -7.91
CA TRP A 369 -22.04 19.29 -8.41
C TRP A 369 -23.36 19.41 -7.63
N LEU A 370 -23.31 19.56 -6.31
CA LEU A 370 -24.51 19.80 -5.50
C LEU A 370 -25.14 21.16 -5.80
N GLY A 371 -24.32 22.21 -5.95
CA GLY A 371 -24.79 23.57 -6.22
C GLY A 371 -25.46 23.72 -7.59
N VAL A 372 -24.86 23.14 -8.63
CA VAL A 372 -25.41 23.20 -10.00
C VAL A 372 -26.59 22.25 -10.19
N GLY A 373 -26.68 21.18 -9.39
CA GLY A 373 -27.79 20.23 -9.46
C GLY A 373 -29.17 20.85 -9.27
N ASN A 374 -29.27 21.86 -8.40
CA ASN A 374 -30.51 22.61 -8.22
C ASN A 374 -30.94 23.36 -9.50
N VAL A 375 -29.98 23.92 -10.24
CA VAL A 375 -30.25 24.61 -11.52
C VAL A 375 -30.63 23.62 -12.62
N MET A 376 -30.07 22.41 -12.58
CA MET A 376 -30.31 21.35 -13.56
C MET A 376 -31.50 20.45 -13.21
N ASN A 377 -32.31 20.82 -12.19
CA ASN A 377 -33.47 20.08 -11.69
C ASN A 377 -33.18 18.61 -11.33
N TRP A 378 -31.94 18.28 -10.98
CA TRP A 378 -31.55 16.93 -10.57
C TRP A 378 -32.01 15.83 -11.54
N ASN A 379 -31.98 16.10 -12.85
CA ASN A 379 -32.37 15.11 -13.84
C ASN A 379 -31.34 13.95 -13.92
N SER A 380 -31.73 12.80 -14.48
CA SER A 380 -30.87 11.61 -14.54
C SER A 380 -29.54 11.85 -15.27
N ASN A 381 -29.50 12.78 -16.23
CA ASN A 381 -28.28 13.15 -16.96
C ASN A 381 -27.31 13.97 -16.09
N TRP A 382 -27.83 14.73 -15.12
CA TRP A 382 -27.04 15.46 -14.13
C TRP A 382 -26.51 14.54 -13.02
N TRP A 383 -27.31 13.56 -12.58
CA TRP A 383 -26.83 12.54 -11.67
C TRP A 383 -25.67 11.76 -12.30
N LEU A 384 -25.83 11.31 -13.53
CA LEU A 384 -24.82 10.53 -14.23
C LEU A 384 -23.47 11.27 -14.42
N ILE A 385 -23.47 12.60 -14.48
CA ILE A 385 -22.26 13.39 -14.78
C ILE A 385 -21.18 13.24 -13.73
N ILE A 386 -21.57 13.10 -12.45
CA ILE A 386 -20.58 12.92 -11.39
C ILE A 386 -19.91 11.56 -11.54
N GLY A 387 -20.70 10.52 -11.81
CA GLY A 387 -20.21 9.18 -12.12
C GLY A 387 -19.24 9.18 -13.29
N THR A 388 -19.56 9.85 -14.40
CA THR A 388 -18.65 9.97 -15.56
C THR A 388 -17.35 10.70 -15.21
N TYR A 389 -17.42 11.81 -14.48
CA TYR A 389 -16.22 12.52 -14.03
C TYR A 389 -15.33 11.62 -13.15
N THR A 390 -15.91 11.00 -12.13
CA THR A 390 -15.18 10.15 -11.20
C THR A 390 -14.65 8.90 -11.88
N GLY A 391 -15.35 8.31 -12.87
CA GLY A 391 -14.87 7.15 -13.61
C GLY A 391 -13.71 7.48 -14.54
N LEU A 392 -13.68 8.67 -15.16
CA LEU A 392 -12.53 9.13 -15.95
C LEU A 392 -11.30 9.35 -15.06
N ILE A 393 -11.48 9.96 -13.89
CA ILE A 393 -10.38 10.17 -12.94
C ILE A 393 -9.92 8.83 -12.34
N GLY A 394 -10.84 7.98 -11.89
CA GLY A 394 -10.54 6.65 -11.34
C GLY A 394 -9.79 5.76 -12.34
N PHE A 395 -10.11 5.87 -13.63
CA PHE A 395 -9.33 5.20 -14.67
C PHE A 395 -7.88 5.69 -14.74
N LEU A 396 -7.64 7.01 -14.71
CA LEU A 396 -6.27 7.56 -14.63
C LEU A 396 -5.57 7.10 -13.34
N ASP A 397 -6.26 7.21 -12.21
CA ASP A 397 -5.74 6.88 -10.88
C ASP A 397 -5.35 5.41 -10.80
N GLY A 398 -6.13 4.51 -11.41
CA GLY A 398 -5.78 3.09 -11.51
C GLY A 398 -4.42 2.85 -12.17
N PHE A 399 -4.10 3.55 -13.26
CA PHE A 399 -2.78 3.45 -13.90
C PHE A 399 -1.67 4.07 -13.04
N VAL A 400 -1.91 5.25 -12.48
CA VAL A 400 -0.94 5.97 -11.64
C VAL A 400 -0.61 5.15 -10.40
N LEU A 401 -1.63 4.70 -9.66
CA LEU A 401 -1.50 3.82 -8.50
C LEU A 401 -0.67 2.58 -8.83
N ARG A 402 -0.91 1.95 -9.98
CA ARG A 402 -0.18 0.75 -10.38
C ARG A 402 1.29 1.02 -10.67
N GLN A 403 1.59 2.09 -11.39
CA GLN A 403 2.95 2.49 -11.73
C GLN A 403 3.75 2.86 -10.48
N VAL A 404 3.15 3.67 -9.60
CA VAL A 404 3.77 4.12 -8.35
C VAL A 404 4.00 2.93 -7.42
N TYR A 405 2.99 2.07 -7.25
CA TYR A 405 3.09 0.88 -6.41
C TYR A 405 4.22 -0.06 -6.86
N PHE A 406 4.32 -0.36 -8.15
CA PHE A 406 5.37 -1.24 -8.67
C PHE A 406 6.77 -0.71 -8.32
N ARG A 407 6.99 0.60 -8.48
CA ARG A 407 8.26 1.25 -8.16
C ARG A 407 8.56 1.26 -6.66
N ILE A 408 7.55 1.51 -5.83
CA ILE A 408 7.65 1.46 -4.38
C ILE A 408 8.12 0.08 -3.93
N VAL A 409 7.43 -0.98 -4.37
CA VAL A 409 7.75 -2.36 -3.95
C VAL A 409 9.15 -2.76 -4.41
N SER A 410 9.53 -2.42 -5.65
CA SER A 410 10.90 -2.70 -6.12
C SER A 410 11.97 -1.98 -5.29
N HIS A 411 11.74 -0.71 -4.94
CA HIS A 411 12.69 0.03 -4.11
C HIS A 411 12.75 -0.50 -2.68
N GLU A 412 11.61 -0.86 -2.10
CA GLU A 412 11.55 -1.43 -0.76
C GLU A 412 12.27 -2.78 -0.68
N GLN A 413 12.05 -3.64 -1.68
CA GLN A 413 12.72 -4.94 -1.78
C GLN A 413 14.25 -4.78 -1.78
N GLU A 414 14.79 -3.88 -2.59
CA GLU A 414 16.23 -3.63 -2.65
C GLU A 414 16.80 -3.17 -1.29
N ASN A 415 16.03 -2.41 -0.51
CA ASN A 415 16.46 -1.96 0.81
C ASN A 415 16.49 -3.12 1.83
N TYR A 416 15.50 -4.01 1.81
CA TYR A 416 15.50 -5.22 2.64
C TYR A 416 16.58 -6.21 2.22
N ASP A 417 16.82 -6.37 0.92
CA ASP A 417 17.90 -7.19 0.38
C ASP A 417 19.27 -6.67 0.84
N THR A 418 19.46 -5.34 0.85
CA THR A 418 20.67 -4.71 1.37
C THR A 418 20.87 -4.98 2.86
N VAL A 419 19.82 -4.89 3.68
CA VAL A 419 19.87 -5.25 5.12
C VAL A 419 20.27 -6.72 5.28
N ALA A 420 19.66 -7.62 4.51
CA ALA A 420 19.96 -9.05 4.57
C ALA A 420 21.41 -9.36 4.14
N GLN A 421 21.94 -8.69 3.12
CA GLN A 421 23.34 -8.82 2.72
C GLN A 421 24.29 -8.35 3.82
N GLU A 422 24.04 -7.17 4.39
CA GLU A 422 24.87 -6.65 5.48
C GLU A 422 24.81 -7.55 6.73
N ASP A 423 23.69 -8.22 6.99
CA ASP A 423 23.54 -9.22 8.06
C ASP A 423 24.45 -10.42 7.81
N LEU A 424 24.38 -10.98 6.61
CA LEU A 424 25.18 -12.16 6.23
C LEU A 424 26.67 -11.85 6.32
N GLU A 425 27.10 -10.65 5.93
CA GLU A 425 28.48 -10.19 6.14
C GLU A 425 28.87 -10.17 7.63
N LEU A 426 27.97 -9.72 8.52
CA LEU A 426 28.25 -9.75 9.96
C LEU A 426 28.39 -11.19 10.47
N PHE A 427 27.52 -12.10 10.02
CA PHE A 427 27.59 -13.52 10.38
C PHE A 427 28.90 -14.15 9.91
N GLN A 428 29.31 -13.87 8.68
CA GLN A 428 30.59 -14.33 8.12
C GLN A 428 31.79 -13.80 8.93
N ASN A 429 31.78 -12.51 9.26
CA ASN A 429 32.84 -11.90 10.08
C ASN A 429 32.93 -12.50 11.49
N LEU A 430 31.80 -12.97 12.04
CA LEU A 430 31.73 -13.59 13.37
C LEU A 430 31.92 -15.12 13.33
N GLY A 431 32.03 -15.74 12.14
CA GLY A 431 32.10 -17.19 11.99
C GLY A 431 30.80 -17.92 12.38
N ILE A 432 29.65 -17.24 12.33
CA ILE A 432 28.34 -17.82 12.65
C ILE A 432 27.75 -18.46 11.40
N HIS A 433 27.42 -19.74 11.47
CA HIS A 433 26.67 -20.40 10.42
C HIS A 433 25.22 -19.89 10.39
N CYS A 434 24.82 -19.22 9.30
CA CYS A 434 23.43 -18.89 9.06
C CYS A 434 22.74 -20.07 8.33
N PRO A 435 21.65 -20.65 8.87
CA PRO A 435 20.87 -21.66 8.15
C PRO A 435 20.45 -21.17 6.76
N ASP A 436 20.56 -22.05 5.75
CA ASP A 436 20.22 -21.74 4.35
C ASP A 436 18.75 -21.29 4.19
N GLU A 437 17.85 -21.79 5.04
CA GLU A 437 16.43 -21.42 5.06
C GLU A 437 16.19 -19.94 5.38
N LEU A 438 17.13 -19.30 6.09
CA LEU A 438 17.09 -17.87 6.44
C LEU A 438 17.78 -16.97 5.40
N ILE A 439 18.46 -17.57 4.43
CA ILE A 439 19.02 -16.90 3.27
C ILE A 439 17.90 -16.78 2.25
N VAL A 440 17.24 -15.63 2.25
CA VAL A 440 16.02 -15.45 1.45
C VAL A 440 16.37 -15.26 -0.03
N ASN A 441 16.62 -16.36 -0.73
CA ASN A 441 16.80 -16.36 -2.19
C ASN A 441 15.44 -16.35 -2.88
N HIS A 442 15.00 -15.13 -3.01
CA HIS A 442 13.78 -14.66 -3.59
C HIS A 442 13.44 -15.16 -5.00
N GLU A 443 14.47 -15.48 -5.80
CA GLU A 443 14.31 -15.92 -7.18
C GLU A 443 14.32 -17.45 -7.36
N SER A 444 14.89 -18.21 -6.41
CA SER A 444 15.06 -19.67 -6.52
C SER A 444 13.91 -20.47 -5.88
N SER A 445 13.22 -19.89 -4.89
CA SER A 445 12.15 -20.55 -4.12
C SER A 445 10.83 -20.71 -4.87
N VAL A 446 10.54 -19.87 -5.88
CA VAL A 446 9.25 -19.92 -6.60
C VAL A 446 9.38 -20.76 -7.86
N LYS A 447 8.79 -21.96 -7.87
CA LYS A 447 8.56 -22.72 -9.12
C LYS A 447 7.79 -21.79 -10.08
N LYS A 448 8.45 -21.34 -11.15
CA LYS A 448 7.90 -20.38 -12.14
C LYS A 448 6.81 -21.06 -12.98
N THR A 449 5.64 -21.27 -12.40
CA THR A 449 4.47 -21.84 -13.08
C THR A 449 3.97 -20.89 -14.18
N ILE A 450 3.29 -21.42 -15.21
CA ILE A 450 2.74 -20.61 -16.31
C ILE A 450 1.78 -19.52 -15.80
N PRO A 451 0.84 -19.79 -14.87
CA PRO A 451 -0.01 -18.75 -14.28
C PRO A 451 0.77 -17.60 -13.66
N PHE A 452 1.88 -17.90 -12.98
CA PHE A 452 2.75 -16.91 -12.36
C PHE A 452 3.42 -16.01 -13.41
N LYS A 453 3.92 -16.58 -14.51
CA LYS A 453 4.50 -15.81 -15.62
C LYS A 453 3.49 -14.87 -16.28
N ILE A 454 2.25 -15.35 -16.48
CA ILE A 454 1.18 -14.55 -17.06
C ILE A 454 0.82 -13.37 -16.15
N SER A 455 0.64 -13.61 -14.85
CA SER A 455 0.35 -12.55 -13.88
C SER A 455 1.50 -11.53 -13.79
N LEU A 456 2.76 -11.96 -13.78
CA LEU A 456 3.91 -11.05 -13.83
C LEU A 456 3.92 -10.19 -15.09
N PHE A 457 3.60 -10.77 -16.24
CA PHE A 457 3.53 -10.04 -17.50
C PHE A 457 2.41 -8.98 -17.49
N ILE A 458 1.21 -9.35 -17.06
CA ILE A 458 0.08 -8.43 -16.89
C ILE A 458 0.47 -7.29 -15.95
N ASN A 459 1.06 -7.62 -14.81
CA ASN A 459 1.52 -6.65 -13.83
C ASN A 459 2.53 -5.65 -14.42
N LYS A 460 3.50 -6.14 -15.19
CA LYS A 460 4.54 -5.30 -15.81
C LYS A 460 4.00 -4.37 -16.89
N ILE A 461 3.01 -4.81 -17.67
CA ILE A 461 2.37 -3.96 -18.67
C ILE A 461 1.56 -2.86 -17.99
N CYS A 462 0.73 -3.23 -17.01
CA CYS A 462 -0.15 -2.29 -16.33
C CYS A 462 0.63 -1.24 -15.52
N SER A 463 1.82 -1.56 -15.03
CA SER A 463 2.66 -0.64 -14.23
C SER A 463 3.66 0.21 -15.04
N SER A 464 3.62 0.18 -16.37
CA SER A 464 4.55 0.94 -17.21
C SER A 464 4.24 2.45 -17.21
N GLN A 465 5.25 3.32 -17.31
CA GLN A 465 4.99 4.77 -17.51
C GLN A 465 4.19 5.06 -18.79
N TRP A 466 4.34 4.22 -19.82
CA TRP A 466 3.63 4.35 -21.08
C TRP A 466 2.13 4.04 -20.95
N SER A 467 1.75 3.16 -20.01
CA SER A 467 0.34 2.84 -19.79
C SER A 467 -0.44 4.05 -19.24
N VAL A 468 0.20 4.86 -18.38
CA VAL A 468 -0.35 6.14 -17.89
C VAL A 468 -0.50 7.16 -19.03
N LEU A 469 0.47 7.25 -19.95
CA LEU A 469 0.34 8.17 -21.09
C LEU A 469 -0.82 7.75 -22.01
N VAL A 470 -0.94 6.46 -22.29
CA VAL A 470 -2.03 5.91 -23.10
C VAL A 470 -3.39 6.16 -22.44
N SER A 471 -3.49 6.08 -21.11
CA SER A 471 -4.75 6.36 -20.41
C SER A 471 -5.20 7.81 -20.57
N ILE A 472 -4.28 8.78 -20.53
CA ILE A 472 -4.57 10.20 -20.79
C ILE A 472 -5.10 10.38 -22.22
N ILE A 473 -4.46 9.73 -23.21
CA ILE A 473 -4.91 9.80 -24.61
C ILE A 473 -6.32 9.23 -24.76
N ILE A 474 -6.62 8.11 -24.10
CA ILE A 474 -7.95 7.51 -24.09
C ILE A 474 -8.98 8.45 -23.45
N ILE A 475 -8.67 9.06 -22.31
CA ILE A 475 -9.57 10.03 -21.64
C ILE A 475 -9.89 11.19 -22.58
N ILE A 476 -8.88 11.78 -23.24
CA ILE A 476 -9.09 12.88 -24.19
C ILE A 476 -10.00 12.43 -25.34
N ALA A 477 -9.78 11.23 -25.88
CA ALA A 477 -10.63 10.68 -26.94
C ALA A 477 -12.08 10.47 -26.46
N LEU A 478 -12.28 9.93 -25.26
CA LEU A 478 -13.61 9.73 -24.67
C LEU A 478 -14.33 11.05 -24.42
N ILE A 479 -13.63 12.08 -23.93
CA ILE A 479 -14.19 13.43 -23.76
C ILE A 479 -14.60 14.03 -25.10
N ALA A 480 -13.78 13.87 -26.15
CA ALA A 480 -14.09 14.35 -27.49
C ALA A 480 -15.34 13.67 -28.06
N ILE A 481 -15.46 12.35 -27.89
CA ILE A 481 -16.64 11.57 -28.31
C ILE A 481 -17.88 12.00 -27.53
N ALA A 482 -17.79 12.11 -26.20
CA ALA A 482 -18.90 12.56 -25.35
C ALA A 482 -19.35 13.99 -25.70
N SER A 483 -18.40 14.88 -26.02
CA SER A 483 -18.68 16.24 -26.47
C SER A 483 -19.37 16.26 -27.83
N GLY A 484 -18.94 15.42 -28.78
CA GLY A 484 -19.62 15.25 -30.07
C GLY A 484 -21.04 14.67 -29.95
N LEU A 485 -21.30 13.91 -28.88
CA LEU A 485 -22.63 13.41 -28.51
C LEU A 485 -23.38 14.35 -27.55
N HIS A 486 -22.94 15.60 -27.41
CA HIS A 486 -23.54 16.65 -26.59
C HIS A 486 -23.79 16.25 -25.13
N TRP A 487 -22.92 15.43 -24.54
CA TRP A 487 -23.05 14.95 -23.16
C TRP A 487 -24.43 14.31 -22.86
N SER A 488 -25.02 13.68 -23.88
CA SER A 488 -26.19 12.82 -23.73
C SER A 488 -25.89 11.61 -22.85
N THR A 489 -26.93 10.96 -22.32
CA THR A 489 -26.80 9.73 -21.52
C THR A 489 -25.90 8.70 -22.19
N THR A 490 -26.08 8.46 -23.50
CA THR A 490 -25.23 7.55 -24.26
C THR A 490 -23.77 8.02 -24.32
N GLY A 491 -23.52 9.32 -24.54
CA GLY A 491 -22.16 9.86 -24.54
C GLY A 491 -21.45 9.73 -23.19
N GLN A 492 -22.18 9.98 -22.10
CA GLN A 492 -21.69 9.83 -20.73
C GLN A 492 -21.42 8.36 -20.36
N LEU A 493 -22.30 7.43 -20.75
CA LEU A 493 -22.12 6.00 -20.50
C LEU A 493 -20.97 5.40 -21.32
N ILE A 494 -20.74 5.87 -22.56
CA ILE A 494 -19.57 5.49 -23.38
C ILE A 494 -18.27 5.96 -22.72
N ALA A 495 -18.26 7.15 -22.13
CA ALA A 495 -17.10 7.65 -21.41
C ALA A 495 -16.86 6.89 -20.10
N ASN A 496 -17.94 6.52 -19.38
CA ASN A 496 -17.84 5.96 -18.03
C ASN A 496 -17.67 4.43 -17.97
N THR A 497 -18.41 3.69 -18.80
CA THR A 497 -18.49 2.23 -18.68
C THR A 497 -17.15 1.54 -18.96
N PRO A 498 -16.43 1.85 -20.05
CA PRO A 498 -15.14 1.24 -20.33
C PRO A 498 -14.10 1.60 -19.25
N THR A 499 -14.11 2.84 -18.75
CA THR A 499 -13.17 3.29 -17.73
C THR A 499 -13.37 2.57 -16.41
N MET A 500 -14.61 2.41 -15.94
CA MET A 500 -14.91 1.65 -14.73
C MET A 500 -14.55 0.17 -14.85
N ILE A 501 -14.76 -0.46 -16.03
CA ILE A 501 -14.38 -1.86 -16.24
C ILE A 501 -12.87 -2.05 -16.09
N ILE A 502 -12.08 -1.13 -16.65
CA ILE A 502 -10.62 -1.19 -16.56
C ILE A 502 -10.13 -0.87 -15.15
N GLU A 503 -10.73 0.12 -14.47
CA GLU A 503 -10.46 0.41 -13.06
C GLU A 503 -10.70 -0.83 -12.18
N ALA A 504 -11.83 -1.51 -12.37
CA ALA A 504 -12.17 -2.73 -11.64
C ALA A 504 -11.15 -3.85 -11.88
N PHE A 505 -10.76 -4.03 -13.14
CA PHE A 505 -9.71 -4.97 -13.48
C PHE A 505 -8.37 -4.62 -12.78
N PHE A 506 -8.01 -3.34 -12.72
CA PHE A 506 -6.79 -2.92 -12.04
C PHE A 506 -6.84 -3.10 -10.54
N LEU A 507 -7.98 -2.89 -9.89
CA LEU A 507 -8.12 -3.19 -8.47
C LEU A 507 -7.95 -4.69 -8.18
N ILE A 508 -8.48 -5.57 -9.03
CA ILE A 508 -8.27 -7.02 -8.92
C ILE A 508 -6.77 -7.37 -9.04
N VAL A 509 -6.11 -6.83 -10.07
CA VAL A 509 -4.67 -7.01 -10.31
C VAL A 509 -3.84 -6.44 -9.15
N LEU A 510 -4.29 -5.32 -8.58
CA LEU A 510 -3.65 -4.66 -7.45
C LEU A 510 -3.75 -5.52 -6.18
N ILE A 511 -4.92 -6.10 -5.87
CA ILE A 511 -5.11 -7.04 -4.75
C ILE A 511 -4.14 -8.22 -4.86
N GLN A 512 -4.01 -8.81 -6.05
CA GLN A 512 -3.06 -9.90 -6.29
C GLN A 512 -1.63 -9.47 -5.94
N ALA A 513 -1.22 -8.31 -6.43
CA ALA A 513 0.15 -7.83 -6.25
C ALA A 513 0.46 -7.35 -4.83
N HIS A 514 -0.52 -6.82 -4.08
CA HIS A 514 -0.38 -6.59 -2.64
C HIS A 514 -0.23 -7.90 -1.89
N THR A 515 -1.09 -8.88 -2.16
CA THR A 515 -1.01 -10.19 -1.48
C THR A 515 0.37 -10.82 -1.65
N TRP A 516 0.97 -10.72 -2.83
CA TRP A 516 2.33 -11.20 -3.10
C TRP A 516 3.41 -10.39 -2.39
N ALA A 517 3.37 -9.06 -2.47
CA ALA A 517 4.36 -8.20 -1.80
C ALA A 517 4.26 -8.33 -0.27
N ASP A 518 3.06 -8.40 0.29
CA ASP A 518 2.84 -8.54 1.73
C ASP A 518 3.26 -9.92 2.25
N GLN A 519 3.03 -10.99 1.46
CA GLN A 519 3.59 -12.30 1.78
C GLN A 519 5.11 -12.27 1.80
N ARG A 520 5.71 -11.59 0.81
CA ARG A 520 7.16 -11.45 0.73
C ARG A 520 7.73 -10.70 1.92
N ARG A 521 7.20 -9.51 2.21
CA ARG A 521 7.61 -8.67 3.33
C ARG A 521 7.53 -9.41 4.67
N ARG A 522 6.53 -10.27 4.86
CA ARG A 522 6.41 -11.11 6.06
C ARG A 522 7.53 -12.12 6.17
N ILE A 523 7.93 -12.74 5.07
CA ILE A 523 9.07 -13.66 5.04
C ILE A 523 10.35 -12.88 5.39
N ASP A 524 10.53 -11.69 4.83
CA ASP A 524 11.73 -10.88 5.04
C ASP A 524 11.88 -10.46 6.50
N VAL A 525 10.81 -9.96 7.11
CA VAL A 525 10.79 -9.56 8.52
C VAL A 525 10.93 -10.77 9.45
N SER A 526 10.29 -11.90 9.15
CA SER A 526 10.43 -13.12 9.96
C SER A 526 11.84 -13.69 9.89
N SER A 527 12.45 -13.67 8.70
CA SER A 527 13.84 -14.12 8.49
C SER A 527 14.83 -13.18 9.19
N LEU A 528 14.60 -11.87 9.11
CA LEU A 528 15.37 -10.87 9.83
C LEU A 528 15.30 -11.09 11.35
N PHE A 529 14.09 -11.31 11.89
CA PHE A 529 13.90 -11.62 13.30
C PHE A 529 14.66 -12.89 13.72
N ALA A 530 14.54 -13.97 12.96
CA ALA A 530 15.28 -15.21 13.23
C ALA A 530 16.81 -15.00 13.23
N ARG A 531 17.35 -14.26 12.24
CA ARG A 531 18.78 -13.90 12.21
C ARG A 531 19.16 -13.08 13.46
N ARG A 532 18.34 -12.14 13.89
CA ARG A 532 18.59 -11.36 15.12
C ARG A 532 18.58 -12.22 16.38
N CYS A 533 17.69 -13.19 16.50
CA CYS A 533 17.70 -14.16 17.59
C CYS A 533 19.01 -14.96 17.64
N ILE A 534 19.49 -15.44 16.49
CA ILE A 534 20.77 -16.17 16.40
C ILE A 534 21.93 -15.27 16.83
N LEU A 535 21.97 -14.03 16.35
CA LEU A 535 23.01 -13.07 16.72
C LEU A 535 23.00 -12.78 18.22
N ARG A 536 21.81 -12.52 18.80
CA ARG A 536 21.63 -12.33 20.25
C ARG A 536 22.12 -13.53 21.04
N SER A 537 21.77 -14.75 20.61
CA SER A 537 22.18 -15.99 21.26
C SER A 537 23.71 -16.18 21.18
N HIS A 538 24.34 -15.87 20.05
CA HIS A 538 25.78 -15.92 19.92
C HIS A 538 26.51 -14.91 20.82
N VAL A 539 26.00 -13.68 20.87
CA VAL A 539 26.58 -12.60 21.68
C VAL A 539 26.46 -12.92 23.18
N LYS A 540 25.30 -13.43 23.65
CA LYS A 540 25.10 -13.81 25.05
C LYS A 540 25.74 -15.16 25.43
N GLY A 541 25.72 -16.13 24.51
CA GLY A 541 26.19 -17.51 24.72
C GLY A 541 27.70 -17.71 24.56
N LYS A 542 28.46 -16.68 24.17
CA LYS A 542 29.93 -16.70 24.24
C LYS A 542 30.49 -16.69 25.67
N TYR A 543 29.63 -16.55 26.69
CA TYR A 543 30.04 -16.29 28.08
C TYR A 543 29.34 -17.17 29.13
N GLN A 544 28.59 -18.20 28.73
CA GLN A 544 28.34 -19.36 29.61
C GLN A 544 29.44 -20.37 29.36
#